data_AF-A0A240BPH8-F1
#
_entry.id   AF-A0A240BPH8-F1
#
_cell.length_a   1.000
_cell.length_b   1.000
_cell.length_c   1.000
_cell.angle_alpha   90.00
_cell.angle_beta   90.00
_cell.angle_gamma   90.00
#
_symmetry.space_group_name_H-M   'P 1'
#
loop_
_entity.id
_entity.type
_entity.pdbx_description
1 polymer ?
#
loop_
_entity_poly.entity_id
_entity_poly.type
_entity_poly.pdbx_seq_one_letter_code
_entity_poly.pdbx_strand_id
1 'polypeptide(L)' 'MMIFNVFGRLMGVKRVGEAWLLFNVTLPERKYARCYDIVLPWALNEEEIAGYLADIYHEAATPQRPEVFRIE' A
#
# COMPACT_ATOMS: atom_id res chain seq x y z
N MET A 1 1.35 -4.83 10.53
CA MET A 1 1.63 -4.40 9.14
C MET A 1 0.28 -4.49 8.46
N MET A 2 -0.19 -3.40 7.89
CA MET A 2 -1.41 -3.41 7.09
C MET A 2 -1.06 -3.91 5.70
N ILE A 3 -1.91 -4.73 5.08
CA ILE A 3 -1.73 -5.16 3.70
C ILE A 3 -2.92 -4.65 2.89
N PHE A 4 -2.62 -4.09 1.73
CA PHE A 4 -3.57 -3.55 0.79
C PHE A 4 -3.48 -4.30 -0.53
N ASN A 5 -4.62 -4.52 -1.16
CA ASN A 5 -4.70 -4.73 -2.58
C ASN A 5 -4.74 -3.36 -3.25
N VAL A 6 -3.71 -3.03 -4.02
CA VAL A 6 -3.59 -1.78 -4.79
C VAL A 6 -3.72 -2.13 -6.26
N PHE A 7 -4.94 -2.05 -6.81
CA PHE A 7 -5.24 -2.39 -8.21
C PHE A 7 -4.72 -3.79 -8.63
N GLY A 8 -4.79 -4.75 -7.71
CA GLY A 8 -4.33 -6.13 -7.87
C GLY A 8 -2.88 -6.41 -7.49
N ARG A 9 -2.12 -5.41 -7.03
CA ARG A 9 -0.80 -5.59 -6.42
C ARG A 9 -0.91 -5.62 -4.91
N LEU A 10 -0.23 -6.55 -4.24
CA LEU A 10 -0.20 -6.60 -2.78
C LEU A 10 0.90 -5.67 -2.25
N MET A 11 0.49 -4.71 -1.42
CA MET A 11 1.37 -3.72 -0.82
C MET A 11 1.21 -3.72 0.70
N GLY A 12 2.32 -3.71 1.42
CA GLY A 12 2.35 -3.68 2.87
C GLY A 12 2.71 -2.29 3.37
N VAL A 13 2.01 -1.80 4.38
CA VAL A 13 2.32 -0.54 5.05
C VAL A 13 2.57 -0.79 6.53
N LYS A 14 3.68 -0.25 7.04
CA LYS A 14 4.08 -0.36 8.44
C LYS A 14 4.51 1.00 8.99
N ARG A 15 3.97 1.37 10.15
CA ARG A 15 4.48 2.50 10.92
C ARG A 15 5.81 2.11 11.58
N VAL A 16 6.84 2.93 11.40
CA VAL A 16 8.12 2.82 12.12
C VAL A 16 8.49 4.22 12.62
N GLY A 17 8.32 4.42 13.93
CA GLY A 17 8.40 5.75 14.53
C GLY A 17 7.34 6.68 13.93
N GLU A 18 7.78 7.82 13.41
CA GLU A 18 6.89 8.79 12.75
C GLU A 18 6.70 8.50 11.25
N ALA A 19 7.41 7.54 10.67
CA ALA A 19 7.35 7.27 9.24
C ALA A 19 6.44 6.08 8.90
N TRP A 20 5.75 6.20 7.76
CA TRP A 20 5.11 5.07 7.09
C TRP A 20 6.07 4.45 6.08
N LEU A 21 6.28 3.14 6.19
CA LEU A 21 7.11 2.36 5.28
C LEU A 21 6.22 1.46 4.40
N LEU A 22 6.46 1.52 3.10
CA LEU A 22 5.80 0.75 2.05
C LEU A 22 6.62 -0.48 1.62
N PHE A 23 5.97 -1.60 1.37
CA PHE A 23 6.58 -2.86 0.96
C PHE A 23 5.80 -3.49 -0.19
N ASN A 24 6.51 -4.13 -1.12
CA ASN A 24 5.91 -5.15 -1.98
C ASN A 24 5.70 -6.43 -1.19
N VAL A 25 4.52 -7.02 -1.32
CA VAL A 25 4.15 -8.24 -0.61
C VAL A 25 3.99 -9.38 -1.62
N THR A 26 4.60 -10.51 -1.33
CA THR A 26 4.35 -11.77 -2.05
C THR A 26 3.76 -12.79 -1.10
N LEU A 27 2.59 -13.33 -1.46
CA LEU A 27 1.89 -14.40 -0.75
C LEU A 27 1.81 -15.65 -1.65
N PRO A 28 1.85 -16.86 -1.07
CA PRO A 28 1.79 -17.17 0.37
C PRO A 28 3.13 -17.07 1.12
N GLU A 29 4.25 -16.83 0.43
CA GLU A 29 5.61 -16.91 1.01
C GLU A 29 5.91 -15.83 2.06
N ARG A 30 5.02 -14.85 2.27
CA ARG A 30 5.16 -13.72 3.19
C ARG A 30 6.51 -13.02 3.03
N LYS A 31 6.92 -12.78 1.78
CA LYS A 31 8.10 -11.97 1.46
C LYS A 31 7.69 -10.50 1.39
N TYR A 32 8.50 -9.64 2.04
CA TYR A 32 8.26 -8.21 2.15
C TYR A 32 9.50 -7.44 1.66
N ALA A 33 9.41 -6.83 0.48
CA ALA A 33 10.51 -6.04 -0.10
C ALA A 33 10.21 -4.55 0.04
N ARG A 34 11.07 -3.78 0.73
CA ARG A 34 10.86 -2.34 0.96
C ARG A 34 10.83 -1.59 -0.39
N CYS A 35 9.82 -0.75 -0.59
CA CYS A 35 9.72 0.15 -1.74
C CYS A 35 10.19 1.56 -1.34
N TYR A 36 11.29 2.03 -1.91
CA TYR A 36 11.88 3.33 -1.57
C TYR A 36 11.37 4.47 -2.46
N ASP A 37 10.74 4.15 -3.58
CA ASP A 37 10.33 5.13 -4.60
C ASP A 37 9.12 5.96 -4.16
N ILE A 38 8.31 5.42 -3.25
CA ILE A 38 7.12 6.09 -2.72
C ILE A 38 7.28 6.34 -1.22
N VAL A 39 7.06 7.61 -0.84
CA VAL A 39 6.99 8.05 0.55
C VAL A 39 5.55 8.33 0.90
N LEU A 40 5.10 7.81 2.04
CA LEU A 40 3.80 8.13 2.61
C LEU A 40 4.00 9.27 3.64
N PRO A 41 3.20 10.35 3.56
CA PRO A 41 3.24 11.44 4.54
C PRO A 41 3.06 10.93 5.98
N TRP A 42 3.90 11.40 6.90
CA TRP A 42 3.86 10.98 8.31
C TRP A 42 2.55 11.30 9.03
N ALA A 43 1.83 12.33 8.56
CA ALA A 43 0.57 12.78 9.15
C ALA A 43 -0.64 11.92 8.74
N LEU A 44 -0.49 10.98 7.79
CA LEU A 44 -1.59 10.11 7.38
C LEU A 44 -2.05 9.21 8.51
N ASN A 45 -3.37 9.12 8.66
CA ASN A 45 -4.07 8.19 9.53
C ASN A 45 -4.17 6.83 8.83
N GLU A 46 -4.47 5.76 9.56
CA GLU A 46 -4.58 4.42 8.97
C GLU A 46 -5.68 4.34 7.90
N GLU A 47 -6.78 5.05 8.11
CA GLU A 47 -7.96 5.07 7.23
C GLU A 47 -7.68 5.80 5.91
N GLU A 48 -6.74 6.74 5.90
CA GLU A 48 -6.41 7.57 4.74
C GLU A 48 -5.43 6.88 3.79
N ILE A 49 -4.72 5.86 4.26
CA ILE A 49 -3.68 5.16 3.49
C ILE A 49 -4.23 4.54 2.21
N ALA A 50 -5.43 3.95 2.25
CA ALA A 50 -6.04 3.34 1.06
C ALA A 50 -6.30 4.40 -0.03
N GLY A 51 -6.85 5.55 0.35
CA GLY A 51 -7.08 6.68 -0.56
C GLY A 51 -5.77 7.22 -1.13
N TYR A 52 -4.78 7.45 -0.28
CA TYR A 52 -3.45 7.91 -0.73
C TYR A 52 -2.80 6.94 -1.73
N LEU A 53 -2.89 5.62 -1.47
CA LEU A 53 -2.37 4.61 -2.40
C LEU A 53 -3.16 4.58 -3.71
N ALA A 54 -4.48 4.80 -3.68
CA ALA A 54 -5.30 4.91 -4.89
C ALA A 54 -4.90 6.11 -5.75
N ASP A 55 -4.61 7.26 -5.13
CA ASP A 55 -4.22 8.47 -5.83
C ASP A 55 -2.83 8.33 -6.47
N ILE A 56 -1.84 7.86 -5.71
CA ILE A 56 -0.45 7.73 -6.19
C ILE A 56 -0.31 6.64 -7.27
N TYR A 57 -1.09 5.56 -7.17
CA TYR A 57 -1.04 4.46 -8.13
C TYR A 57 -2.19 4.48 -9.14
N HIS A 58 -2.89 5.60 -9.31
CA HIS A 58 -4.10 5.68 -10.14
C HIS A 58 -3.91 5.13 -11.56
N GLU A 59 -2.72 5.29 -12.15
CA GLU A 59 -2.40 4.78 -13.49
C GLU A 59 -2.43 3.25 -13.60
N ALA A 60 -2.35 2.53 -12.48
CA ALA A 60 -2.47 1.08 -12.44
C ALA A 60 -3.94 0.60 -12.37
N ALA A 61 -4.89 1.51 -12.20
CA ALA A 61 -6.31 1.18 -12.18
C ALA A 61 -6.77 0.65 -13.55
N THR A 62 -7.56 -0.42 -13.52
CA THR A 62 -8.17 -1.00 -14.73
C THR A 62 -9.64 -1.30 -14.47
N PRO A 63 -10.48 -1.49 -15.51
CA PRO A 63 -11.87 -1.89 -15.31
C PRO A 63 -12.04 -3.16 -14.47
N GLN A 64 -11.07 -4.09 -14.53
CA GLN A 64 -11.11 -5.34 -13.76
C GLN A 64 -10.58 -5.17 -12.32
N ARG A 65 -9.84 -4.10 -12.04
CA ARG A 65 -9.19 -3.82 -10.76
C ARG A 65 -9.28 -2.31 -10.50
N PRO A 66 -10.47 -1.79 -10.17
CA PRO A 66 -10.73 -0.36 -10.15
C PRO A 66 -10.44 0.30 -8.80
N GLU A 67 -10.10 -0.48 -7.78
CA GLU A 67 -10.09 -0.03 -6.40
C GLU A 67 -8.84 -0.46 -5.62
N VAL A 68 -8.62 0.25 -4.51
CA VAL A 68 -7.62 -0.05 -3.49
C VAL A 68 -8.36 -0.34 -2.19
N PHE A 69 -8.07 -1.48 -1.55
CA PHE A 69 -8.71 -1.87 -0.29
C PHE A 69 -7.76 -2.63 0.61
N ARG A 70 -7.97 -2.51 1.93
CA ARG A 70 -7.22 -3.24 2.95
C ARG A 70 -7.66 -4.71 2.98
N ILE A 71 -6.69 -5.61 3.09
CA ILE A 71 -6.91 -7.05 3.22
C ILE A 71 -6.46 -7.62 4.58
N GLU A 72 -5.49 -6.98 5.24
CA GLU A 72 -4.98 -7.32 6.59
C GLU A 72 -4.65 -6.04 7.36
#